data_AF-A0A8D3WVB1-F1
#
_entry.id   AF-A0A8D3WVB1-F1
#
_cell.length_a   1.000
_cell.length_b   1.000
_cell.length_c   1.000
_cell.angle_alpha   90.00
_cell.angle_beta   90.00
_cell.angle_gamma   90.00
#
_symmetry.space_group_name_H-M   'P 1'
#
loop_
_entity.id
_entity.type
_entity.pdbx_description
1 polymer ?
#
loop_
_entity_poly.entity_id
_entity_poly.type
_entity_poly.pdbx_seq_one_letter_code
_entity_poly.pdbx_strand_id
1 'polypeptide(L)'
;MQQTDIHQFLKRYFLANNCSIVTETPSYLTVQLTIELDKELMNRPFYWHYVEKTGGEANPASLTFITDPAFEDDSVQGERIHFGSPRLHQIFASTQKLGGFIHLYEQVSSAQPTNQPLHPWLALNIKVSYKCDRKKDELLSLGINLINGQIIESFHELIINQNLSSKISDYCFTLSPFIKPKSAIARLTSYVTDYVKTQPTEWAEKAQERWYEDLALLDHFYETAEELPEIYVTEKTALQELYEPTILFKFINGGLFYISPETMSRQFNKTQAG
;
A
#
# COMPACT_ATOMS: atom_id res chain seq x y z
N MET A 1 -4.02 2.41 -14.56
CA MET A 1 -5.03 3.24 -13.88
C MET A 1 -5.60 4.16 -14.94
N GLN A 2 -6.90 4.06 -15.21
CA GLN A 2 -7.58 4.91 -16.19
C GLN A 2 -7.83 6.29 -15.59
N GLN A 3 -8.13 7.28 -16.42
CA GLN A 3 -8.32 8.65 -15.98
C GLN A 3 -9.52 8.80 -15.02
N THR A 4 -10.59 8.03 -15.23
CA THR A 4 -11.73 7.94 -14.31
C THR A 4 -11.34 7.44 -12.93
N ASP A 5 -10.40 6.49 -12.85
CA ASP A 5 -9.88 5.98 -11.58
C ASP A 5 -9.13 7.08 -10.81
N ILE A 6 -8.46 8.00 -11.50
CA ILE A 6 -7.74 9.13 -10.89
C ILE A 6 -8.72 10.06 -10.19
N HIS A 7 -9.80 10.44 -10.86
CA HIS A 7 -10.81 11.33 -10.29
C HIS A 7 -11.43 10.74 -9.02
N GLN A 8 -11.88 9.48 -9.10
CA GLN A 8 -12.46 8.79 -7.95
C GLN A 8 -11.45 8.60 -6.82
N PHE A 9 -10.19 8.31 -7.15
CA PHE A 9 -9.11 8.19 -6.17
C PHE A 9 -8.89 9.51 -5.42
N LEU A 10 -8.74 10.63 -6.14
CA LEU A 10 -8.54 11.95 -5.53
C LEU A 10 -9.70 12.31 -4.61
N LYS A 11 -10.94 12.13 -5.07
CA LYS A 11 -12.14 12.37 -4.25
C LYS A 11 -12.10 11.55 -2.95
N ARG A 12 -11.82 10.26 -3.04
CA ARG A 12 -11.73 9.37 -1.87
C ARG A 12 -10.64 9.80 -0.90
N TYR A 13 -9.47 10.17 -1.43
CA TYR A 13 -8.35 10.64 -0.62
C TYR A 13 -8.69 11.90 0.17
N PHE A 14 -9.26 12.93 -0.47
CA PHE A 14 -9.60 14.18 0.20
C PHE A 14 -10.72 14.00 1.23
N LEU A 15 -11.76 13.22 0.90
CA LEU A 15 -12.83 12.91 1.85
C LEU A 15 -12.31 12.14 3.07
N ALA A 16 -11.44 11.15 2.86
CA ALA A 16 -10.85 10.36 3.94
C ALA A 16 -10.00 11.19 4.91
N ASN A 17 -9.47 12.33 4.44
CA ASN A 17 -8.68 13.26 5.24
C ASN A 17 -9.48 14.49 5.69
N ASN A 18 -10.82 14.39 5.66
CA ASN A 18 -11.76 15.41 6.13
C ASN A 18 -11.64 16.76 5.39
N CYS A 19 -11.19 16.77 4.14
CA CYS A 19 -11.27 17.95 3.29
C CYS A 19 -12.70 18.17 2.80
N SER A 20 -13.07 19.44 2.66
CA SER A 20 -14.34 19.83 2.06
C SER A 20 -14.20 19.91 0.55
N ILE A 21 -15.08 19.22 -0.17
CA ILE A 21 -15.20 19.37 -1.62
C ILE A 21 -16.00 20.65 -1.89
N VAL A 22 -15.37 21.63 -2.54
CA VAL A 22 -15.98 22.91 -2.89
C VAL A 22 -16.78 22.76 -4.18
N THR A 23 -16.19 22.10 -5.17
CA THR A 23 -16.80 21.87 -6.48
C THR A 23 -16.45 20.47 -6.97
N GLU A 24 -17.45 19.73 -7.42
CA GLU A 24 -17.28 18.42 -8.06
C GLU A 24 -17.92 18.45 -9.44
N THR A 25 -17.11 18.18 -10.46
CA THR A 25 -17.57 17.95 -11.83
C THR A 25 -16.87 16.71 -12.38
N PRO A 26 -17.39 16.07 -13.45
CA PRO A 26 -16.69 14.96 -14.09
C PRO A 26 -15.28 15.33 -14.60
N SER A 27 -15.07 16.61 -14.93
CA SER A 27 -13.83 17.09 -15.55
C SER A 27 -12.80 17.63 -14.55
N TYR A 28 -13.24 18.22 -13.44
CA TYR A 28 -12.35 18.75 -12.40
C TYR A 28 -12.97 18.67 -10.99
N LEU A 29 -12.09 18.66 -9.99
CA LEU A 29 -12.42 18.60 -8.56
C LEU A 29 -11.72 19.75 -7.83
N THR A 30 -12.47 20.58 -7.11
CA THR A 30 -11.92 21.63 -6.24
C THR A 30 -12.13 21.26 -4.78
N VAL A 31 -11.06 21.28 -4.00
CA VAL A 31 -11.05 20.89 -2.58
C VAL A 31 -10.42 21.96 -1.71
N GLN A 32 -11.04 22.20 -0.56
CA GLN A 32 -10.47 23.00 0.51
C GLN A 32 -9.64 22.09 1.43
N LEU A 33 -8.34 22.38 1.55
CA LEU A 33 -7.46 21.56 2.37
C LEU A 33 -7.71 21.78 3.87
N THR A 34 -7.39 20.76 4.67
CA THR A 34 -7.23 20.91 6.11
C THR A 34 -5.85 21.46 6.43
N ILE A 35 -5.63 21.95 7.66
CA ILE A 35 -4.30 22.42 8.11
C ILE A 35 -3.24 21.32 7.93
N GLU A 36 -3.59 20.08 8.29
CA GLU A 36 -2.68 18.94 8.23
C GLU A 36 -2.33 18.57 6.79
N LEU A 37 -3.33 18.44 5.92
CA LEU A 37 -3.08 18.09 4.52
C LEU A 37 -2.38 19.20 3.75
N ASP A 38 -2.63 20.45 4.11
CA ASP A 38 -1.91 21.56 3.52
C ASP A 38 -0.43 21.49 3.88
N LYS A 39 -0.06 21.22 5.13
CA LYS A 39 1.35 20.99 5.50
C LYS A 39 1.99 19.78 4.81
N GLU A 40 1.21 18.73 4.55
CA GLU A 40 1.69 17.50 3.89
C GLU A 40 1.88 17.69 2.37
N LEU A 41 0.98 18.42 1.72
CA LEU A 41 0.95 18.55 0.26
C LEU A 41 1.56 19.86 -0.25
N MET A 42 1.48 20.94 0.52
CA MET A 42 1.93 22.27 0.11
C MET A 42 3.32 22.57 0.67
N ASN A 43 4.21 23.05 -0.19
CA ASN A 43 5.54 23.48 0.23
C ASN A 43 5.53 24.94 0.74
N ARG A 44 4.82 25.19 1.84
CA ARG A 44 4.74 26.52 2.49
C ARG A 44 5.13 26.53 3.98
N PRO A 45 6.32 26.02 4.35
CA PRO A 45 6.75 25.92 5.75
C PRO A 45 6.83 27.28 6.46
N PHE A 46 7.24 28.34 5.75
CA PHE A 46 7.36 29.68 6.34
C PHE A 46 6.00 30.29 6.72
N TYR A 47 4.96 30.04 5.91
CA TYR A 47 3.60 30.49 6.22
C TYR A 47 3.13 29.86 7.53
N TRP A 48 3.24 28.53 7.65
CA TRP A 48 2.81 27.81 8.85
C TRP A 48 3.61 28.21 10.08
N HIS A 49 4.93 28.34 9.96
CA HIS A 49 5.79 28.80 11.06
C HIS A 49 5.40 30.20 11.56
N TYR A 50 5.05 31.11 10.66
CA TYR A 50 4.59 32.45 11.03
C TYR A 50 3.24 32.42 11.74
N VAL A 51 2.26 31.70 11.19
CA VAL A 51 0.91 31.59 11.76
C VAL A 51 0.95 30.98 13.16
N GLU A 52 1.73 29.93 13.36
CA GLU A 52 1.88 29.27 14.66
C GLU A 52 2.58 30.14 15.70
N LYS A 53 3.58 30.93 15.29
CA LYS A 53 4.30 31.84 16.19
C LYS A 53 3.49 33.06 16.58
N THR A 54 2.69 33.57 15.66
CA THR A 54 1.92 34.81 15.86
C THR A 54 0.52 34.54 16.42
N GLY A 55 0.08 33.28 16.46
CA GLY A 55 -1.29 32.92 16.83
C GLY A 55 -2.32 33.42 15.80
N GLY A 56 -1.90 33.62 14.56
CA GLY A 56 -2.78 34.09 13.48
C GLY A 56 -3.83 33.05 13.09
N GLU A 57 -4.87 33.48 12.39
CA GLU A 57 -5.88 32.57 11.85
C GLU A 57 -5.31 31.73 10.70
N ALA A 58 -5.48 30.41 10.79
CA ALA A 58 -5.02 29.49 9.77
C ALA A 58 -5.90 29.57 8.52
N ASN A 59 -5.26 29.72 7.36
CA ASN A 59 -5.92 29.73 6.05
C ASN A 59 -5.29 28.65 5.14
N PRO A 60 -5.79 27.40 5.22
CA PRO A 60 -5.41 26.33 4.29
C PRO A 60 -5.70 26.69 2.82
N ALA A 61 -4.88 26.19 1.90
CA ALA A 61 -5.07 26.41 0.47
C ALA A 61 -6.29 25.65 -0.08
N SER A 62 -6.88 26.19 -1.14
CA SER A 62 -7.84 25.48 -1.99
C SER A 62 -7.13 25.04 -3.27
N LEU A 63 -7.35 23.80 -3.68
CA LEU A 63 -6.73 23.22 -4.88
C LEU A 63 -7.80 22.75 -5.87
N THR A 64 -7.60 23.08 -7.14
CA THR A 64 -8.42 22.56 -8.24
C THR A 64 -7.60 21.57 -9.05
N PHE A 65 -8.12 20.36 -9.22
CA PHE A 65 -7.51 19.27 -9.99
C PHE A 65 -8.33 19.00 -11.25
N ILE A 66 -7.74 19.20 -12.42
CA ILE A 66 -8.37 18.91 -13.70
C ILE A 66 -7.98 17.49 -14.09
N THR A 67 -8.98 16.60 -14.10
CA THR A 67 -8.79 15.17 -14.38
C THR A 67 -9.26 14.79 -15.78
N ASP A 68 -9.93 15.66 -16.53
CA ASP A 68 -10.30 15.37 -17.91
C ASP A 68 -9.29 16.02 -18.89
N PRO A 69 -8.56 15.22 -19.70
CA PRO A 69 -7.61 15.75 -20.68
C PRO A 69 -8.27 16.60 -21.76
N ALA A 70 -9.57 16.38 -22.05
CA ALA A 70 -10.33 17.12 -23.05
C ALA A 70 -10.91 18.43 -22.50
N PHE A 71 -10.65 18.75 -21.22
CA PHE A 71 -11.12 19.99 -20.60
C PHE A 71 -10.25 21.18 -21.01
N GLU A 72 -10.85 22.11 -21.76
CA GLU A 72 -10.19 23.27 -22.39
C GLU A 72 -10.69 24.63 -21.87
N ASP A 73 -11.52 24.66 -20.83
CA ASP A 73 -11.98 25.94 -20.25
C ASP A 73 -10.90 26.57 -19.37
N ASP A 74 -10.19 27.54 -19.95
CA ASP A 74 -9.11 28.31 -19.31
C ASP A 74 -9.61 29.21 -18.16
N SER A 75 -10.92 29.40 -17.99
CA SER A 75 -11.45 30.15 -16.84
C SER A 75 -11.25 29.42 -15.51
N VAL A 76 -11.09 28.09 -15.55
CA VAL A 76 -10.83 27.26 -14.37
C VAL A 76 -9.33 27.16 -14.14
N GLN A 77 -8.82 27.92 -13.17
CA GLN A 77 -7.44 27.80 -12.72
C GLN A 77 -7.26 26.53 -11.88
N GLY A 78 -6.55 25.53 -12.42
CA GLY A 78 -6.30 24.26 -11.76
C GLY A 78 -5.09 23.51 -12.30
N GLU A 79 -4.61 22.54 -11.54
CA GLU A 79 -3.52 21.65 -11.92
C GLU A 79 -4.08 20.45 -12.72
N ARG A 80 -3.57 20.22 -13.94
CA ARG A 80 -3.91 19.03 -14.72
C ARG A 80 -3.24 17.80 -14.13
N ILE A 81 -4.05 16.81 -13.75
CA ILE A 81 -3.58 15.57 -13.13
C ILE A 81 -3.73 14.41 -14.10
N HIS A 82 -2.64 13.71 -14.32
CA HIS A 82 -2.56 12.43 -15.02
C HIS A 82 -1.66 11.48 -14.22
N PHE A 83 -1.54 10.23 -14.67
CA PHE A 83 -0.83 9.20 -13.90
C PHE A 83 0.63 9.56 -13.58
N GLY A 84 1.30 10.28 -14.48
CA GLY A 84 2.70 10.72 -14.32
C GLY A 84 2.88 12.06 -13.62
N SER A 85 1.81 12.72 -13.16
CA SER A 85 1.92 14.02 -12.52
C SER A 85 2.64 13.90 -11.17
N PRO A 86 3.65 14.75 -10.87
CA PRO A 86 4.35 14.75 -9.58
C PRO A 86 3.40 14.88 -8.39
N ARG A 87 2.35 15.70 -8.53
CA ARG A 87 1.31 15.88 -7.51
C ARG A 87 0.55 14.60 -7.19
N LEU A 88 0.20 13.80 -8.20
CA LEU A 88 -0.49 12.53 -7.97
C LEU A 88 0.42 11.54 -7.23
N HIS A 89 1.71 11.48 -7.60
CA HIS A 89 2.69 10.67 -6.86
C HIS A 89 2.89 11.13 -5.42
N GLN A 90 2.89 12.44 -5.17
CA GLN A 90 2.92 12.99 -3.81
C GLN A 90 1.69 12.57 -3.00
N ILE A 91 0.50 12.60 -3.60
CA ILE A 91 -0.74 12.15 -2.96
C ILE A 91 -0.70 10.64 -2.69
N PHE A 92 -0.16 9.82 -3.60
CA PHE A 92 0.04 8.39 -3.35
C PHE A 92 1.00 8.14 -2.17
N ALA A 93 2.09 8.89 -2.09
CA ALA A 93 3.04 8.79 -0.98
C ALA A 93 2.38 9.19 0.36
N SER A 94 1.64 10.31 0.37
CA SER A 94 0.86 10.75 1.52
C SER A 94 -0.17 9.69 1.94
N THR A 95 -0.88 9.10 0.98
CA THR A 95 -1.86 8.01 1.24
C THR A 95 -1.20 6.82 1.95
N GLN A 96 0.00 6.40 1.51
CA GLN A 96 0.73 5.30 2.15
C GLN A 96 1.20 5.68 3.56
N LYS A 97 1.62 6.93 3.76
CA LYS A 97 2.06 7.44 5.06
C LYS A 97 0.91 7.51 6.08
N LEU A 98 -0.24 8.04 5.67
CA LEU A 98 -1.39 8.24 6.54
C LEU A 98 -2.23 6.97 6.74
N GLY A 99 -2.30 6.10 5.72
CA GLY A 99 -3.06 4.86 5.72
C GLY A 99 -2.24 3.59 5.96
N GLY A 100 -1.00 3.71 6.43
CA GLY A 100 -0.08 2.57 6.56
C GLY A 100 -0.51 1.54 7.61
N PHE A 101 -1.23 1.97 8.66
CA PHE A 101 -1.72 1.08 9.70
C PHE A 101 -3.04 1.57 10.31
N ILE A 102 -4.03 0.69 10.44
CA ILE A 102 -5.37 1.02 10.97
C ILE A 102 -5.79 0.13 12.13
N HIS A 103 -6.63 0.65 13.02
CA HIS A 103 -7.29 -0.11 14.08
C HIS A 103 -8.80 -0.03 13.89
N LEU A 104 -9.45 -1.17 13.68
CA LEU A 104 -10.88 -1.24 13.40
C LEU A 104 -11.59 -2.34 14.20
N TYR A 105 -12.85 -2.08 14.51
CA TYR A 105 -13.74 -2.93 15.28
C TYR A 105 -14.99 -3.23 14.46
N GLU A 106 -15.38 -4.50 14.45
CA GLU A 106 -16.65 -4.92 13.87
C GLU A 106 -17.83 -4.29 14.59
N GLN A 107 -18.74 -3.72 13.80
CA GLN A 107 -20.01 -3.17 14.27
C GLN A 107 -21.06 -4.26 14.20
N VAL A 108 -21.33 -4.89 15.34
CA VAL A 108 -22.39 -5.88 15.44
C VAL A 108 -23.69 -5.19 15.78
N SER A 109 -24.62 -5.13 14.84
CA SER A 109 -26.01 -4.77 15.14
C SER A 109 -26.74 -5.99 15.67
N SER A 110 -26.68 -6.22 16.98
CA SER A 110 -27.50 -7.25 17.62
C SER A 110 -28.81 -6.63 18.14
N ALA A 111 -29.93 -7.32 17.89
CA ALA A 111 -31.24 -6.93 18.42
C ALA A 111 -31.42 -7.30 19.90
N GLN A 112 -30.46 -8.03 20.49
CA GLN A 112 -30.47 -8.48 21.88
C GLN A 112 -29.14 -8.08 22.54
N PRO A 113 -29.15 -7.56 23.79
CA PRO A 113 -27.95 -7.11 24.49
C PRO A 113 -27.13 -8.32 25.00
N THR A 114 -26.53 -9.07 24.09
CA THR A 114 -25.57 -10.12 24.44
C THR A 114 -24.17 -9.55 24.28
N ASN A 115 -23.35 -9.63 25.33
CA ASN A 115 -21.96 -9.20 25.25
C ASN A 115 -21.18 -10.08 24.27
N GLN A 116 -20.70 -9.49 23.17
CA GLN A 116 -19.97 -10.23 22.14
C GLN A 116 -18.46 -9.98 22.23
N PRO A 117 -17.63 -11.05 22.29
CA PRO A 117 -16.18 -10.92 22.26
C PRO A 117 -15.71 -10.64 20.83
N LEU A 118 -14.81 -9.67 20.68
CA LEU A 118 -14.09 -9.42 19.44
C LEU A 118 -12.66 -9.94 19.54
N HIS A 119 -12.28 -10.80 18.61
CA HIS A 119 -10.95 -11.40 18.55
C HIS A 119 -10.00 -10.48 17.78
N PRO A 120 -8.78 -10.23 18.29
CA PRO A 120 -7.77 -9.44 17.61
C PRO A 120 -7.14 -10.23 16.45
N TRP A 121 -7.14 -9.62 15.27
CA TRP A 121 -6.50 -10.09 14.04
C TRP A 121 -5.52 -9.05 13.55
N LEU A 122 -4.27 -9.43 13.32
CA LEU A 122 -3.32 -8.60 12.60
C LEU A 122 -3.41 -8.94 11.11
N ALA A 123 -3.75 -7.95 10.30
CA ALA A 123 -3.70 -8.07 8.85
C ALA A 123 -2.46 -7.38 8.29
N LEU A 124 -1.81 -8.00 7.32
CA LEU A 124 -0.72 -7.43 6.54
C LEU A 124 -0.97 -7.67 5.05
N ASN A 125 -0.85 -6.62 4.26
CA ASN A 125 -0.81 -6.71 2.80
C ASN A 125 0.64 -6.58 2.35
N ILE A 126 1.14 -7.61 1.68
CA ILE A 126 2.55 -7.79 1.33
C ILE A 126 2.66 -7.89 -0.18
N LYS A 127 3.58 -7.11 -0.75
CA LYS A 127 4.00 -7.31 -2.14
C LYS A 127 5.25 -8.17 -2.18
N VAL A 128 5.18 -9.26 -2.93
CA VAL A 128 6.32 -10.09 -3.28
C VAL A 128 6.71 -9.76 -4.72
N SER A 129 7.93 -9.26 -4.90
CA SER A 129 8.48 -8.91 -6.21
C SER A 129 9.61 -9.87 -6.56
N TYR A 130 9.42 -10.67 -7.60
CA TYR A 130 10.45 -11.51 -8.20
C TYR A 130 11.12 -10.70 -9.31
N LYS A 131 12.42 -10.38 -9.15
CA LYS A 131 13.16 -9.49 -10.05
C LYS A 131 14.40 -10.21 -10.60
N CYS A 132 14.57 -10.13 -11.91
CA CYS A 132 15.78 -10.40 -12.68
C CYS A 132 15.68 -9.55 -13.96
N ASP A 133 15.95 -10.13 -15.15
CA ASP A 133 15.68 -9.55 -16.46
C ASP A 133 14.20 -9.20 -16.65
N ARG A 134 13.32 -9.91 -15.94
CA ARG A 134 11.88 -9.64 -15.86
C ARG A 134 11.46 -9.41 -14.42
N LYS A 135 10.32 -8.72 -14.26
CA LYS A 135 9.72 -8.45 -12.95
C LYS A 135 8.31 -9.03 -12.87
N LYS A 136 8.05 -9.85 -11.85
CA LYS A 136 6.72 -10.33 -11.48
C LYS A 136 6.37 -9.82 -10.09
N ASP A 137 5.24 -9.14 -9.96
CA ASP A 137 4.71 -8.67 -8.67
C ASP A 137 3.50 -9.52 -8.29
N GLU A 138 3.46 -9.97 -7.04
CA GLU A 138 2.37 -10.72 -6.42
C GLU A 138 1.93 -9.99 -5.14
N LEU A 139 0.61 -9.95 -4.91
CA LEU A 139 0.02 -9.33 -3.73
C LEU A 139 -0.57 -10.41 -2.83
N LEU A 140 -0.06 -10.48 -1.59
CA LEU A 140 -0.55 -11.38 -0.56
C LEU A 140 -1.29 -10.57 0.50
N SER A 141 -2.50 -11.00 0.82
CA SER A 141 -3.27 -10.46 1.93
C SER A 141 -3.40 -11.50 3.03
N LEU A 142 -2.70 -11.29 4.14
CA LEU A 142 -2.62 -12.25 5.22
C LEU A 142 -3.21 -11.70 6.50
N GLY A 143 -3.99 -12.53 7.20
CA GLY A 143 -4.50 -12.26 8.53
C GLY A 143 -3.97 -13.29 9.51
N ILE A 144 -3.52 -12.86 10.68
CA ILE A 144 -3.16 -13.75 11.79
C ILE A 144 -3.95 -13.42 13.04
N ASN A 145 -4.60 -14.43 13.60
CA ASN A 145 -5.31 -14.30 14.85
C ASN A 145 -4.31 -14.20 16.01
N LEU A 146 -4.42 -13.15 16.82
CA LEU A 146 -3.47 -12.89 17.91
C LEU A 146 -3.78 -13.67 19.20
N ILE A 147 -4.83 -14.49 19.22
CA ILE A 147 -5.16 -15.40 20.32
C ILE A 147 -4.59 -16.79 20.04
N ASN A 148 -4.98 -17.40 18.92
CA ASN A 148 -4.64 -18.79 18.60
C ASN A 148 -3.50 -18.94 17.57
N GLY A 149 -3.12 -17.86 16.88
CA GLY A 149 -2.05 -17.87 15.88
C GLY A 149 -2.45 -18.43 14.51
N GLN A 150 -3.73 -18.68 14.26
CA GLN A 150 -4.22 -19.12 12.96
C GLN A 150 -3.94 -18.07 11.89
N ILE A 151 -3.38 -18.50 10.76
CA ILE A 151 -3.13 -17.67 9.57
C ILE A 151 -4.24 -17.91 8.55
N ILE A 152 -4.69 -16.84 7.92
CA ILE A 152 -5.71 -16.81 6.89
C ILE A 152 -5.16 -16.03 5.70
N GLU A 153 -5.30 -16.60 4.51
CA GLU A 153 -5.02 -15.94 3.23
C GLU A 153 -6.23 -15.17 2.71
N SER A 154 -6.03 -14.29 1.73
CA SER A 154 -7.06 -13.40 1.18
C SER A 154 -7.85 -12.62 2.25
N PHE A 155 -7.19 -12.26 3.36
CA PHE A 155 -7.87 -11.66 4.51
C PHE A 155 -8.61 -10.36 4.15
N HIS A 156 -8.06 -9.55 3.24
CA HIS A 156 -8.70 -8.31 2.79
C HIS A 156 -10.08 -8.55 2.14
N GLU A 157 -10.26 -9.64 1.39
CA GLU A 157 -11.54 -9.98 0.76
C GLU A 157 -12.62 -10.33 1.79
N LEU A 158 -12.21 -10.91 2.91
CA LEU A 158 -13.11 -11.19 4.04
C LEU A 158 -13.57 -9.90 4.71
N ILE A 159 -12.67 -8.94 4.85
CA ILE A 159 -12.90 -7.71 5.61
C ILE A 159 -13.65 -6.64 4.84
N ILE A 160 -13.44 -6.54 3.52
CA ILE A 160 -14.04 -5.46 2.72
C ILE A 160 -15.57 -5.44 2.78
N ASN A 161 -16.18 -6.59 3.07
CA ASN A 161 -17.63 -6.77 3.17
C ASN A 161 -18.18 -6.57 4.60
N GLN A 162 -17.32 -6.30 5.59
CA GLN A 162 -17.74 -6.14 6.98
C GLN A 162 -17.98 -4.67 7.34
N ASN A 163 -18.93 -4.44 8.25
CA ASN A 163 -19.17 -3.11 8.81
C ASN A 163 -18.14 -2.85 9.92
N LEU A 164 -17.16 -1.99 9.64
CA LEU A 164 -16.05 -1.70 10.55
C LEU A 164 -16.02 -0.22 10.95
N SER A 165 -15.62 0.05 12.19
CA SER A 165 -15.45 1.41 12.71
C SER A 165 -14.21 1.52 13.59
N SER A 166 -13.69 2.73 13.75
CA SER A 166 -12.62 3.03 14.73
C SER A 166 -13.14 3.03 16.18
N LYS A 167 -14.45 2.99 16.38
CA LYS A 167 -15.10 2.93 17.69
C LYS A 167 -15.68 1.55 17.95
N ILE A 168 -15.54 1.08 19.18
CA ILE A 168 -16.16 -0.17 19.65
C ILE A 168 -17.67 0.04 19.73
N SER A 169 -18.44 -0.94 19.23
CA SER A 169 -19.91 -0.92 19.30
C SER A 169 -20.40 -1.19 20.72
N ASP A 170 -21.62 -0.78 21.04
CA ASP A 170 -22.23 -1.09 22.33
C ASP A 170 -22.31 -2.61 22.54
N TYR A 171 -22.14 -3.07 23.77
CA TYR A 171 -22.14 -4.49 24.15
C TYR A 171 -21.03 -5.35 23.50
N CYS A 172 -19.99 -4.74 22.92
CA CYS A 172 -18.81 -5.45 22.45
C CYS A 172 -17.63 -5.26 23.41
N PHE A 173 -16.81 -6.29 23.58
CA PHE A 173 -15.55 -6.20 24.32
C PHE A 173 -14.40 -6.85 23.56
N THR A 174 -13.19 -6.31 23.73
CA THR A 174 -11.99 -6.81 23.07
C THR A 174 -11.34 -7.90 23.92
N LEU A 175 -10.85 -8.95 23.26
CA LEU A 175 -9.99 -9.92 23.92
C LEU A 175 -8.53 -9.48 23.85
N SER A 176 -7.82 -9.66 24.96
CA SER A 176 -6.39 -9.38 25.04
C SER A 176 -5.60 -10.37 24.17
N PRO A 177 -4.72 -9.89 23.29
CA PRO A 177 -3.91 -10.77 22.45
C PRO A 177 -2.89 -11.53 23.30
N PHE A 178 -2.80 -12.85 23.13
CA PHE A 178 -1.72 -13.65 23.70
C PHE A 178 -0.43 -13.52 22.88
N ILE A 179 -0.56 -13.31 21.58
CA ILE A 179 0.53 -13.13 20.64
C ILE A 179 0.73 -11.63 20.41
N LYS A 180 1.91 -11.13 20.76
CA LYS A 180 2.26 -9.73 20.50
C LYS A 180 2.33 -9.47 18.98
N PRO A 181 1.93 -8.27 18.50
CA PRO A 181 1.98 -7.93 17.08
C PRO A 181 3.36 -8.16 16.44
N LYS A 182 4.45 -7.83 17.14
CA LYS A 182 5.82 -8.08 16.64
C LYS A 182 6.08 -9.57 16.37
N SER A 183 5.64 -10.45 17.27
CA SER A 183 5.78 -11.90 17.09
C SER A 183 4.90 -12.42 15.95
N ALA A 184 3.70 -11.85 15.79
CA ALA A 184 2.79 -12.17 14.70
C ALA A 184 3.36 -11.77 13.33
N ILE A 185 3.96 -10.57 13.21
CA ILE A 185 4.68 -10.14 12.00
C ILE A 185 5.80 -11.13 11.66
N ALA A 186 6.62 -11.52 12.64
CA ALA A 186 7.68 -12.49 12.40
C ALA A 186 7.15 -13.84 11.87
N ARG A 187 6.03 -14.33 12.41
CA ARG A 187 5.36 -15.54 11.91
C ARG A 187 4.86 -15.38 10.47
N LEU A 188 4.24 -14.24 10.14
CA LEU A 188 3.79 -13.96 8.78
C LEU A 188 4.97 -13.85 7.80
N THR A 189 6.09 -13.25 8.22
CA THR A 189 7.32 -13.22 7.40
C THR A 189 7.84 -14.63 7.14
N SER A 190 7.90 -15.50 8.15
CA SER A 190 8.29 -16.91 7.97
C SER A 190 7.33 -17.64 7.03
N TYR A 191 6.02 -17.45 7.22
CA TYR A 191 4.99 -18.03 6.35
C TYR A 191 5.19 -17.65 4.88
N VAL A 192 5.38 -16.36 4.60
CA VAL A 192 5.63 -15.88 3.23
C VAL A 192 6.95 -16.39 2.67
N THR A 193 7.99 -16.45 3.51
CA THR A 193 9.30 -16.98 3.09
C THR A 193 9.19 -18.44 2.68
N ASP A 194 8.46 -19.25 3.45
CA ASP A 194 8.27 -20.66 3.15
C ASP A 194 7.35 -20.86 1.94
N TYR A 195 6.29 -20.04 1.80
CA TYR A 195 5.48 -19.99 0.59
C TYR A 195 6.33 -19.74 -0.67
N VAL A 196 7.19 -18.73 -0.66
CA VAL A 196 8.07 -18.40 -1.79
C VAL A 196 9.02 -19.55 -2.13
N LYS A 197 9.58 -20.25 -1.13
CA LYS A 197 10.44 -21.42 -1.38
C LYS A 197 9.73 -22.56 -2.10
N THR A 198 8.41 -22.67 -1.96
CA THR A 198 7.62 -23.70 -2.67
C THR A 198 7.26 -23.31 -4.10
N GLN A 199 7.50 -22.06 -4.50
CA GLN A 199 7.20 -21.59 -5.86
C GLN A 199 8.26 -22.08 -6.88
N PRO A 200 7.87 -22.23 -8.16
CA PRO A 200 8.81 -22.63 -9.21
C PRO A 200 10.02 -21.69 -9.34
N THR A 201 11.22 -22.26 -9.38
CA THR A 201 12.51 -21.55 -9.49
C THR A 201 13.02 -21.42 -10.93
N GLU A 202 12.29 -21.95 -11.90
CA GLU A 202 12.69 -21.99 -13.32
C GLU A 202 13.06 -20.61 -13.89
N TRP A 203 12.42 -19.54 -13.40
CA TRP A 203 12.74 -18.17 -13.81
C TRP A 203 14.15 -17.73 -13.38
N ALA A 204 14.58 -18.14 -12.19
CA ALA A 204 15.89 -17.80 -11.63
C ALA A 204 16.98 -18.62 -12.30
N GLU A 205 16.73 -19.91 -12.57
CA GLU A 205 17.63 -20.80 -13.30
C GLU A 205 17.90 -20.28 -14.72
N LYS A 206 16.84 -19.94 -15.47
CA LYS A 206 16.98 -19.35 -16.82
C LYS A 206 17.69 -17.99 -16.82
N ALA A 207 17.51 -17.19 -15.78
CA ALA A 207 18.22 -15.91 -15.65
C ALA A 207 19.72 -16.13 -15.42
N GLN A 208 20.09 -17.14 -14.61
CA GLN A 208 21.48 -17.53 -14.40
C GLN A 208 22.13 -18.08 -15.68
N GLU A 209 21.44 -18.92 -16.43
CA GLU A 209 21.94 -19.44 -17.72
C GLU A 209 22.29 -18.29 -18.68
N ARG A 210 21.37 -17.34 -18.87
CA ARG A 210 21.59 -16.14 -19.69
C ARG A 210 22.73 -15.28 -19.18
N TRP A 211 22.83 -15.14 -17.85
CA TRP A 211 23.92 -14.38 -17.25
C TRP A 211 25.28 -14.99 -17.58
N TYR A 212 25.42 -16.31 -17.49
CA TYR A 212 26.68 -16.98 -17.83
C TYR A 212 27.01 -16.87 -19.32
N GLU A 213 26.01 -16.95 -20.21
CA GLU A 213 26.20 -16.73 -21.65
C GLU A 213 26.70 -15.31 -21.94
N ASP A 214 26.04 -14.29 -21.39
CA ASP A 214 26.41 -12.88 -21.59
C ASP A 214 27.76 -12.55 -20.95
N LEU A 215 28.07 -13.14 -19.79
CA LEU A 215 29.36 -12.96 -19.12
C LEU A 215 30.49 -13.62 -19.90
N ALA A 216 30.27 -14.82 -20.46
CA ALA A 216 31.26 -15.48 -21.31
C ALA A 216 31.54 -14.68 -22.58
N LEU A 217 30.50 -14.08 -23.17
CA LEU A 217 30.62 -13.19 -24.32
C LEU A 217 31.41 -11.92 -23.97
N LEU A 218 31.12 -11.32 -22.80
CA LEU A 218 31.87 -10.17 -22.30
C LEU A 218 33.34 -10.53 -22.09
N ASP A 219 33.63 -11.65 -21.42
CA ASP A 219 34.99 -12.11 -21.16
C ASP A 219 35.75 -12.36 -22.47
N HIS A 220 35.12 -12.95 -23.48
CA HIS A 220 35.73 -13.18 -24.80
C HIS A 220 36.17 -11.88 -25.50
N PHE A 221 35.43 -10.77 -25.34
CA PHE A 221 35.85 -9.48 -25.91
C PHE A 221 37.13 -8.92 -25.28
N TYR A 222 37.45 -9.31 -24.04
CA TYR A 222 38.60 -8.82 -23.29
C TYR A 222 39.67 -9.88 -23.05
N GLU A 223 39.58 -11.07 -23.66
CA GLU A 223 40.55 -12.17 -23.52
C GLU A 223 42.00 -11.77 -23.85
N THR A 224 42.19 -10.88 -24.82
CA THR A 224 43.51 -10.42 -25.27
C THR A 224 43.96 -9.12 -24.60
N ALA A 225 43.19 -8.57 -23.66
CA ALA A 225 43.54 -7.34 -22.96
C ALA A 225 44.56 -7.64 -21.85
N GLU A 226 45.70 -6.94 -21.86
CA GLU A 226 46.72 -7.06 -20.79
C GLU A 226 46.22 -6.48 -19.46
N GLU A 227 45.36 -5.45 -19.51
CA GLU A 227 44.68 -4.86 -18.35
C GLU A 227 43.19 -4.72 -18.64
N LEU A 228 42.35 -5.12 -17.67
CA LEU A 228 40.90 -4.99 -17.76
C LEU A 228 40.49 -3.53 -17.52
N PRO A 229 39.84 -2.86 -18.50
CA PRO A 229 39.43 -1.47 -18.35
C PRO A 229 38.25 -1.33 -17.37
N GLU A 230 38.06 -0.13 -16.83
CA GLU A 230 36.92 0.17 -15.94
C GLU A 230 35.55 -0.12 -16.57
N ILE A 231 35.46 -0.03 -17.90
CA ILE A 231 34.27 -0.35 -18.69
C ILE A 231 33.87 -1.82 -18.48
N TYR A 232 34.83 -2.75 -18.49
CA TYR A 232 34.57 -4.17 -18.25
C TYR A 232 33.95 -4.41 -16.87
N VAL A 233 34.49 -3.77 -15.83
CA VAL A 233 33.97 -3.90 -14.45
C VAL A 233 32.55 -3.33 -14.35
N THR A 234 32.31 -2.20 -15.02
CA THR A 234 30.99 -1.55 -15.04
C THR A 234 29.96 -2.42 -15.76
N GLU A 235 30.29 -2.98 -16.93
CA GLU A 235 29.41 -3.88 -17.68
C GLU A 235 29.15 -5.18 -16.93
N LYS A 236 30.17 -5.77 -16.31
CA LYS A 236 30.02 -6.96 -15.46
C LYS A 236 29.06 -6.71 -14.29
N THR A 237 29.15 -5.54 -13.68
CA THR A 237 28.24 -5.12 -12.59
C THR A 237 26.82 -4.91 -13.12
N ALA A 238 26.66 -4.31 -14.30
CA ALA A 238 25.36 -4.13 -14.93
C ALA A 238 24.69 -5.47 -15.30
N LEU A 239 25.47 -6.45 -15.80
CA LEU A 239 24.99 -7.81 -16.05
C LEU A 239 24.53 -8.49 -14.75
N GLN A 240 25.28 -8.32 -13.66
CA GLN A 240 24.87 -8.80 -12.35
C GLN A 240 23.56 -8.16 -11.90
N GLU A 241 23.44 -6.83 -11.91
CA GLU A 241 22.20 -6.14 -11.49
C GLU A 241 20.98 -6.51 -12.34
N LEU A 242 21.20 -6.86 -13.60
CA LEU A 242 20.17 -7.28 -14.53
C LEU A 242 19.70 -8.71 -14.25
N TYR A 243 20.63 -9.67 -14.14
CA TYR A 243 20.27 -11.08 -14.11
C TYR A 243 20.19 -11.68 -12.70
N GLU A 244 20.80 -11.07 -11.69
CA GLU A 244 20.82 -11.60 -10.31
C GLU A 244 19.40 -11.78 -9.76
N PRO A 245 18.93 -13.03 -9.58
CA PRO A 245 17.58 -13.30 -9.13
C PRO A 245 17.37 -12.78 -7.70
N THR A 246 16.52 -11.77 -7.56
CA THR A 246 16.23 -11.15 -6.26
C THR A 246 14.74 -11.23 -5.97
N ILE A 247 14.39 -11.68 -4.77
CA ILE A 247 13.01 -11.65 -4.27
C ILE A 247 12.91 -10.57 -3.20
N LEU A 248 12.04 -9.58 -3.43
CA LEU A 248 11.84 -8.46 -2.52
C LEU A 248 10.47 -8.54 -1.85
N PHE A 249 10.46 -8.44 -0.53
CA PHE A 249 9.25 -8.34 0.28
C PHE A 249 9.03 -6.89 0.70
N LYS A 250 7.85 -6.34 0.37
CA LYS A 250 7.44 -5.01 0.81
C LYS A 250 6.08 -5.07 1.52
N PHE A 251 6.05 -4.71 2.79
CA PHE A 251 4.78 -4.41 3.48
C PHE A 251 4.16 -3.16 2.85
N ILE A 252 2.94 -3.29 2.33
CA ILE A 252 2.19 -2.17 1.74
C ILE A 252 1.46 -1.42 2.84
N ASN A 253 0.71 -2.14 3.65
CA ASN A 253 -0.03 -1.62 4.79
C ASN A 253 -0.40 -2.79 5.72
N GLY A 254 -0.95 -2.46 6.88
CA GLY A 254 -1.52 -3.43 7.78
C GLY A 254 -2.63 -2.84 8.64
N GLY A 255 -3.14 -3.65 9.55
CA GLY A 255 -4.06 -3.16 10.55
C GLY A 255 -4.36 -4.19 11.62
N LEU A 256 -4.89 -3.70 12.74
CA LEU A 256 -5.45 -4.53 13.80
C LEU A 256 -6.97 -4.48 13.68
N PHE A 257 -7.56 -5.64 13.49
CA PHE A 257 -9.00 -5.81 13.32
C PHE A 257 -9.54 -6.62 14.48
N TYR A 258 -10.62 -6.14 15.09
CA TYR A 258 -11.33 -6.84 16.15
C TYR A 258 -12.65 -7.34 15.61
N ILE A 259 -12.75 -8.66 15.43
CA ILE A 259 -13.84 -9.29 14.67
C ILE A 259 -14.45 -10.41 15.52
N SER A 260 -15.76 -10.54 15.47
CA SER A 260 -16.48 -11.62 16.14
C SER A 260 -16.08 -13.00 15.57
N PRO A 261 -16.01 -14.03 16.43
CA PRO A 261 -15.76 -15.40 15.98
C PRO A 261 -16.81 -15.91 14.98
N GLU A 262 -18.06 -15.47 15.12
CA GLU A 262 -19.17 -15.87 14.25
C GLU A 262 -18.97 -15.39 12.82
N THR A 263 -18.60 -14.10 12.64
CA THR A 263 -18.27 -13.54 11.33
C THR A 263 -17.14 -14.30 10.68
N MET A 264 -16.03 -14.53 11.41
CA MET A 264 -14.88 -15.23 10.87
C MET A 264 -15.23 -16.66 10.45
N SER A 265 -16.01 -17.39 11.26
CA SER A 265 -16.43 -18.76 10.97
C SER A 265 -17.33 -18.84 9.73
N ARG A 266 -18.28 -17.91 9.59
CA ARG A 266 -19.19 -17.84 8.44
C ARG A 266 -18.43 -17.61 7.14
N GLN A 267 -17.44 -16.72 7.16
CA GLN A 267 -16.65 -16.40 5.99
C GLN A 267 -15.72 -17.55 5.61
N PHE A 268 -15.06 -18.18 6.58
CA PHE A 268 -14.18 -19.33 6.34
C PHE A 268 -14.88 -20.47 5.59
N ASN A 269 -16.13 -20.77 5.98
CA ASN A 269 -16.92 -21.82 5.34
C ASN A 269 -17.36 -21.47 3.90
N LYS A 270 -17.50 -20.17 3.58
CA LYS A 270 -17.83 -19.74 2.21
C LYS A 270 -16.63 -19.85 1.27
N THR A 271 -15.43 -19.52 1.75
CA THR A 271 -14.20 -19.55 0.95
C THR A 271 -13.74 -20.98 0.60
N GLN A 272 -14.16 -22.00 1.37
CA GLN A 272 -13.85 -23.41 1.04
C GLN A 272 -14.91 -24.09 0.15
N ALA A 273 -16.08 -23.47 -0.04
CA ALA A 273 -17.19 -24.05 -0.79
C ALA A 273 -17.31 -23.55 -2.24
N GLY A 274 -16.44 -22.62 -2.65
CA GLY A 274 -16.35 -22.09 -4.01
C GLY A 274 -14.96 -22.32 -4.59
#